data_AF-A0A7L3PQF4-F1
#
_entry.id   AF-A0A7L3PQF4-F1
#
_cell.length_a   1.000
_cell.length_b   1.000
_cell.length_c   1.000
_cell.angle_alpha   90.00
_cell.angle_beta   90.00
_cell.angle_gamma   90.00
#
_symmetry.space_group_name_H-M   'P 1'
#
loop_
_entity.id
_entity.type
_entity.pdbx_description
1 polymer ?
#
loop_
_entity_poly.entity_id
_entity_poly.type
_entity_poly.pdbx_seq_one_letter_code
_entity_poly.pdbx_strand_id
1 'polypeptide(L)'
;MTLWNGSYPFYPGANACFPFDTTRAVIVTIFLSVLATFIVILPGIRGRGRLFWFLRLVMGLFVGAVVLTIQFTRDWETGWVQANTSYKSFSSAVVNVDIGLHIGLEGVNITLKGNPVNQINETINYNEHFSWSFDANYDRSYSQGLQKGLPSPILYVAEKFTTQSPCAVHRQYRISGHYA
;
A
#
# COMPACT_ATOMS: atom_id res chain seq x y z
N MET A 1 16.81 -18.92 -36.05
CA MET A 1 15.63 -18.04 -36.15
C MET A 1 15.40 -17.45 -34.78
N THR A 2 15.65 -16.15 -34.58
CA THR A 2 15.23 -15.47 -33.36
C THR A 2 13.71 -15.29 -33.45
N LEU A 3 13.00 -15.38 -32.31
CA LEU A 3 11.53 -15.46 -32.23
C LEU A 3 10.79 -14.28 -32.91
N TRP A 4 11.50 -13.18 -33.28
CA TRP A 4 10.93 -11.93 -33.76
C TRP A 4 11.80 -11.18 -34.80
N ASN A 5 12.39 -11.85 -35.79
CA ASN A 5 12.99 -11.22 -37.00
C ASN A 5 13.77 -9.89 -36.78
N GLY A 6 14.57 -9.79 -35.71
CA GLY A 6 15.41 -8.62 -35.43
C GLY A 6 14.70 -7.31 -35.07
N SER A 7 13.38 -7.31 -34.81
CA SER A 7 12.67 -6.10 -34.36
C SER A 7 12.81 -5.91 -32.85
N TYR A 8 13.23 -4.72 -32.42
CA TYR A 8 13.36 -4.32 -31.01
C TYR A 8 12.28 -3.29 -30.62
N PRO A 9 11.74 -3.32 -29.38
CA PRO A 9 11.98 -4.29 -28.32
C PRO A 9 11.28 -5.63 -28.58
N PHE A 10 11.85 -6.74 -28.06
CA PHE A 10 11.29 -8.08 -28.24
C PHE A 10 9.91 -8.28 -27.60
N TYR A 11 9.58 -7.48 -26.58
CA TYR A 11 8.27 -7.47 -25.92
C TYR A 11 7.74 -6.03 -25.90
N PRO A 12 6.99 -5.60 -26.92
CA PRO A 12 6.50 -4.23 -27.04
C PRO A 12 5.29 -3.90 -26.15
N GLY A 13 4.82 -4.85 -25.33
CA GLY A 13 3.70 -4.65 -24.42
C GLY A 13 4.06 -3.79 -23.21
N ALA A 14 3.09 -3.04 -22.71
CA ALA A 14 3.24 -2.34 -21.43
C ALA A 14 3.40 -3.36 -20.30
N ASN A 15 4.32 -3.09 -19.38
CA ASN A 15 4.49 -3.91 -18.18
C ASN A 15 3.23 -3.83 -17.31
N ALA A 16 2.75 -4.99 -16.84
CA ALA A 16 1.62 -5.04 -15.93
C ALA A 16 2.05 -4.62 -14.52
N CYS A 17 1.24 -3.77 -13.87
CA CYS A 17 1.38 -3.45 -12.47
C CYS A 17 0.58 -4.43 -11.61
N PHE A 18 1.08 -4.76 -10.42
CA PHE A 18 0.34 -5.60 -9.49
C PHE A 18 -0.82 -4.78 -8.87
N PRO A 19 -2.06 -5.29 -8.86
CA PRO A 19 -3.24 -4.50 -8.52
C PRO A 19 -3.46 -4.29 -7.02
N PHE A 20 -2.80 -5.08 -6.17
CA PHE A 20 -2.99 -5.07 -4.72
C PHE A 20 -1.68 -4.79 -3.98
N ASP A 21 -1.77 -4.61 -2.67
CA ASP A 21 -0.58 -4.68 -1.82
C ASP A 21 -0.02 -6.11 -1.85
N THR A 22 1.26 -6.23 -2.18
CA THR A 22 1.97 -7.50 -2.27
C THR A 22 2.02 -8.22 -0.92
N THR A 23 2.23 -7.49 0.18
CA THR A 23 2.30 -8.10 1.52
C THR A 23 0.95 -8.71 1.91
N ARG A 24 -0.15 -7.98 1.69
CA ARG A 24 -1.51 -8.50 1.92
C ARG A 24 -1.80 -9.70 1.03
N ALA A 25 -1.43 -9.65 -0.25
CA ALA A 25 -1.64 -10.74 -1.20
C ALA A 25 -0.88 -12.02 -0.78
N VAL A 26 0.35 -11.90 -0.29
CA VAL A 26 1.17 -13.02 0.21
C VAL A 26 0.55 -13.64 1.47
N ILE A 27 0.12 -12.81 2.44
CA ILE A 27 -0.55 -13.31 3.65
C ILE A 27 -1.79 -14.10 3.24
N VAL A 28 -2.68 -13.52 2.42
CA VAL A 28 -3.91 -14.18 2.00
C VAL A 28 -3.63 -15.50 1.26
N THR A 29 -2.66 -15.55 0.34
CA THR A 29 -2.33 -16.79 -0.37
C THR A 29 -1.79 -17.87 0.55
N ILE A 30 -0.94 -17.55 1.53
CA ILE A 30 -0.44 -18.53 2.52
C ILE A 30 -1.61 -19.11 3.31
N PHE A 31 -2.47 -18.26 3.89
CA PHE A 31 -3.59 -18.73 4.71
C PHE A 31 -4.61 -19.53 3.88
N LEU A 32 -4.88 -19.14 2.63
CA LEU A 32 -5.74 -19.91 1.72
C LEU A 32 -5.11 -21.27 1.35
N SER A 33 -3.80 -21.34 1.15
CA SER A 33 -3.11 -22.60 0.86
C SER A 33 -3.24 -23.59 2.02
N VAL A 34 -3.10 -23.10 3.25
CA VAL A 34 -3.23 -23.91 4.47
C VAL A 34 -4.70 -24.32 4.68
N LEU A 35 -5.65 -23.44 4.41
CA LEU A 35 -7.07 -23.79 4.45
C LEU A 35 -7.40 -24.89 3.42
N ALA A 36 -6.86 -24.78 2.20
CA ALA A 36 -7.07 -25.78 1.15
C ALA A 36 -6.50 -27.15 1.52
N THR A 37 -5.30 -27.21 2.11
CA THR A 37 -4.73 -28.49 2.57
C THR A 37 -5.58 -29.12 3.67
N PHE A 38 -6.13 -28.33 4.59
CA PHE A 38 -7.05 -28.85 5.62
C PHE A 38 -8.37 -29.35 5.05
N ILE A 39 -8.91 -28.71 4.00
CA ILE A 39 -10.10 -29.20 3.30
C ILE A 39 -9.82 -30.55 2.62
N VAL A 40 -8.63 -30.74 2.03
CA VAL A 40 -8.23 -32.01 1.41
C VAL A 40 -8.09 -33.15 2.42
N ILE A 41 -7.59 -32.86 3.62
CA ILE A 41 -7.41 -33.87 4.69
C ILE A 41 -8.75 -34.18 5.41
N LEU A 42 -9.73 -33.28 5.32
CA LEU A 42 -11.02 -33.35 6.03
C LEU A 42 -11.78 -34.68 5.89
N PRO A 43 -11.83 -35.36 4.72
CA PRO A 43 -12.49 -36.66 4.57
C PRO A 43 -11.83 -37.78 5.39
N GLY A 44 -10.54 -37.66 5.71
CA GLY A 44 -9.80 -38.64 6.50
C GLY A 44 -10.15 -38.64 8.00
N ILE A 45 -10.90 -37.64 8.47
CA ILE A 45 -11.25 -37.50 9.89
C ILE A 45 -12.56 -38.24 10.18
N ARG A 46 -12.46 -39.25 11.04
CA ARG A 46 -13.58 -40.14 11.40
C ARG A 46 -14.44 -39.51 12.50
N GLY A 47 -15.77 -39.50 12.33
CA GLY A 47 -16.75 -39.23 13.40
C GLY A 47 -17.58 -37.94 13.28
N ARG A 48 -18.56 -37.77 14.17
CA ARG A 48 -19.49 -36.61 14.21
C ARG A 48 -18.82 -35.29 14.66
N GLY A 49 -17.66 -35.37 15.33
CA GLY A 49 -16.87 -34.21 15.76
C GLY A 49 -16.13 -33.48 14.63
N ARG A 50 -16.18 -33.98 13.39
CA ARG A 50 -15.50 -33.41 12.22
C ARG A 50 -15.83 -31.93 11.99
N LEU A 51 -17.10 -31.56 12.13
CA LEU A 51 -17.54 -30.17 11.97
C LEU A 51 -16.94 -29.26 13.04
N PHE A 52 -16.95 -29.71 14.29
CA PHE A 52 -16.37 -28.94 15.40
C PHE A 52 -14.86 -28.75 15.24
N TRP A 53 -14.15 -29.80 14.83
CA TRP A 53 -12.72 -29.72 14.54
C TRP A 53 -12.41 -28.74 13.40
N PHE A 54 -13.19 -28.81 12.31
CA PHE A 54 -13.05 -27.90 11.18
C PHE A 54 -13.32 -26.44 11.57
N LEU A 55 -14.41 -26.18 12.30
CA LEU A 55 -14.72 -24.82 12.78
C LEU A 55 -13.62 -24.27 13.69
N ARG A 56 -13.10 -25.08 14.61
CA ARG A 56 -11.99 -24.67 15.48
C ARG A 56 -10.75 -24.31 14.68
N LEU A 57 -10.44 -25.10 13.65
CA LEU A 57 -9.29 -24.86 12.78
C LEU A 57 -9.46 -23.57 11.97
N VAL A 58 -10.62 -23.40 11.35
CA VAL A 58 -10.93 -22.20 10.53
C VAL A 58 -10.88 -20.96 11.40
N MET A 59 -11.43 -21.00 12.61
CA MET A 59 -11.37 -19.86 13.54
C MET A 59 -9.93 -19.54 13.95
N GLY A 60 -9.11 -20.54 14.28
CA GLY A 60 -7.70 -20.30 14.61
C GLY A 60 -6.91 -19.71 13.44
N LEU A 61 -7.12 -20.24 12.23
CA LEU A 61 -6.49 -19.78 11.01
C LEU A 61 -6.94 -18.36 10.65
N PHE A 62 -8.23 -18.06 10.81
CA PHE A 62 -8.79 -16.72 10.62
C PHE A 62 -8.20 -15.71 11.60
N VAL A 63 -8.13 -16.03 12.89
CA VAL A 63 -7.52 -15.14 13.89
C VAL A 63 -6.05 -14.87 13.55
N GLY A 64 -5.28 -15.90 13.19
CA GLY A 64 -3.90 -15.72 12.76
C GLY A 64 -3.76 -14.83 11.51
N ALA A 65 -4.64 -15.01 10.53
CA ALA A 65 -4.67 -14.18 9.32
C ALA A 65 -4.95 -12.71 9.65
N VAL A 66 -5.98 -12.47 10.47
CA VAL A 66 -6.40 -11.13 10.88
C VAL A 66 -5.27 -10.42 11.60
N VAL A 67 -4.64 -11.06 12.60
CA VAL A 67 -3.51 -10.47 13.35
C VAL A 67 -2.37 -10.06 12.43
N LEU A 68 -1.96 -10.94 11.50
CA LEU A 68 -0.89 -10.59 10.56
C LEU A 68 -1.31 -9.49 9.57
N THR A 69 -2.54 -9.52 9.07
CA THR A 69 -3.00 -8.46 8.16
C THR A 69 -3.09 -7.10 8.84
N ILE A 70 -3.50 -7.03 10.11
CA ILE A 70 -3.58 -5.79 10.88
C ILE A 70 -2.18 -5.25 11.18
N GLN A 71 -1.20 -6.11 11.46
CA GLN A 71 0.18 -5.68 11.67
C GLN A 71 0.75 -4.94 10.46
N PHE A 72 0.53 -5.48 9.26
CA PHE A 72 1.04 -4.91 8.01
C PHE A 72 0.06 -3.97 7.30
N THR A 73 -1.09 -3.67 7.92
CA THR A 73 -2.07 -2.77 7.31
C THR A 73 -1.55 -1.33 7.34
N ARG A 74 -1.83 -0.59 6.27
CA ARG A 74 -1.50 0.84 6.17
C ARG A 74 -2.73 1.74 6.37
N ASP A 75 -3.83 1.16 6.82
CA ASP A 75 -5.14 1.80 6.93
C ASP A 75 -5.59 1.88 8.41
N TRP A 76 -4.68 2.15 9.34
CA TRP A 76 -5.04 2.35 10.75
C TRP A 76 -5.81 3.65 10.95
N GLU A 77 -5.37 4.71 10.27
CA GLU A 77 -6.09 5.97 10.19
C GLU A 77 -6.14 6.38 8.71
N THR A 78 -7.33 6.73 8.23
CA THR A 78 -7.53 7.11 6.83
C THR A 78 -8.30 8.42 6.75
N GLY A 79 -7.90 9.26 5.80
CA GLY A 79 -8.59 10.50 5.47
C GLY A 79 -8.50 10.75 3.98
N TRP A 80 -9.54 11.34 3.40
CA TRP A 80 -9.53 11.70 1.98
C TRP A 80 -10.22 13.03 1.77
N VAL A 81 -9.79 13.76 0.76
CA VAL A 81 -10.39 15.03 0.37
C VAL A 81 -10.30 15.20 -1.14
N GLN A 82 -11.40 15.67 -1.73
CA GLN A 82 -11.41 16.10 -3.13
C GLN A 82 -11.05 17.59 -3.18
N ALA A 83 -9.99 17.94 -3.90
CA ALA A 83 -9.52 19.31 -3.98
C ALA A 83 -8.92 19.64 -5.35
N ASN A 84 -9.05 20.90 -5.73
CA ASN A 84 -8.35 21.45 -6.88
C ASN A 84 -6.98 21.96 -6.42
N THR A 85 -5.91 21.33 -6.88
CA THR A 85 -4.55 21.62 -6.38
C THR A 85 -3.56 21.85 -7.52
N SER A 86 -2.46 22.57 -7.22
CA SER A 86 -1.35 22.69 -8.14
C SER A 86 -0.63 21.35 -8.25
N TYR A 87 -0.33 20.94 -9.48
CA TYR A 87 0.17 19.58 -9.73
C TYR A 87 1.69 19.49 -9.70
N LYS A 88 2.39 20.31 -10.50
CA LYS A 88 3.85 20.23 -10.70
C LYS A 88 4.49 21.61 -10.77
N SER A 89 5.77 21.67 -10.40
CA SER A 89 6.61 22.86 -10.56
C SER A 89 6.70 23.29 -12.03
N PHE A 90 6.87 24.60 -12.26
CA PHE A 90 6.94 25.20 -13.61
C PHE A 90 5.67 25.02 -14.48
N SER A 91 4.54 24.68 -13.86
CA SER A 91 3.21 24.67 -14.49
C SER A 91 2.22 25.41 -13.60
N SER A 92 1.38 26.26 -14.19
CA SER A 92 0.27 26.92 -13.50
C SER A 92 -1.03 26.10 -13.56
N ALA A 93 -1.00 24.93 -14.18
CA ALA A 93 -2.18 24.09 -14.33
C ALA A 93 -2.63 23.50 -12.99
N VAL A 94 -3.94 23.58 -12.75
CA VAL A 94 -4.62 23.03 -11.57
C VAL A 94 -5.32 21.75 -11.98
N VAL A 95 -5.23 20.73 -11.13
CA VAL A 95 -5.86 19.42 -11.34
C VAL A 95 -6.94 19.17 -10.28
N ASN A 96 -8.04 18.53 -10.69
CA ASN A 96 -9.07 18.07 -9.77
C ASN A 96 -8.72 16.66 -9.31
N VAL A 97 -8.35 16.51 -8.05
CA VAL A 97 -7.76 15.28 -7.51
C VAL A 97 -8.38 14.90 -6.18
N ASP A 98 -8.50 13.60 -5.97
CA ASP A 98 -8.77 12.99 -4.67
C ASP A 98 -7.41 12.70 -4.02
N ILE A 99 -7.16 13.38 -2.89
CA ILE A 99 -5.96 13.19 -2.07
C ILE A 99 -6.35 12.31 -0.90
N GLY A 100 -5.71 11.15 -0.78
CA GLY A 100 -5.89 10.23 0.34
C GLY A 100 -4.65 10.15 1.22
N LEU A 101 -4.88 10.08 2.52
CA LEU A 101 -3.89 9.87 3.56
C LEU A 101 -4.23 8.56 4.26
N HIS A 102 -3.29 7.63 4.27
CA HIS A 102 -3.43 6.31 4.86
C HIS A 102 -2.26 6.07 5.80
N ILE A 103 -2.50 6.17 7.10
CA ILE A 103 -1.48 6.00 8.13
C ILE A 103 -1.50 4.56 8.61
N GLY A 104 -0.34 3.90 8.54
CA GLY A 104 -0.07 2.59 9.12
C GLY A 104 0.81 2.68 10.36
N LEU A 105 1.18 1.51 10.90
CA LEU A 105 2.09 1.42 12.05
C LEU A 105 3.51 1.86 11.69
N GLU A 106 4.01 1.44 10.53
CA GLU A 106 5.41 1.64 10.13
C GLU A 106 5.61 2.77 9.10
N GLY A 107 4.56 3.49 8.75
CA GLY A 107 4.65 4.57 7.77
C GLY A 107 3.31 5.10 7.31
N VAL A 108 3.38 5.97 6.30
CA VAL A 108 2.22 6.62 5.70
C VAL A 108 2.20 6.43 4.19
N ASN A 109 1.02 6.13 3.66
CA ASN A 109 0.71 6.10 2.24
C ASN A 109 -0.07 7.35 1.85
N ILE A 110 0.38 8.01 0.81
CA ILE A 110 -0.27 9.19 0.26
C ILE A 110 -0.71 8.85 -1.15
N THR A 111 -2.02 8.90 -1.36
CA THR A 111 -2.64 8.64 -2.66
C THR A 111 -3.04 9.95 -3.32
N LEU A 112 -2.83 10.04 -4.62
CA LEU A 112 -3.24 11.18 -5.45
C LEU A 112 -3.87 10.63 -6.72
N LYS A 113 -5.19 10.73 -6.82
CA LYS A 113 -5.95 10.19 -7.94
C LYS A 113 -6.71 11.31 -8.65
N GLY A 114 -6.54 11.42 -9.97
CA GLY A 114 -7.29 12.38 -10.77
C GLY A 114 -8.77 12.02 -10.89
N ASN A 115 -9.62 13.04 -10.89
CA ASN A 115 -11.03 12.94 -11.21
C ASN A 115 -11.38 13.86 -12.41
N PRO A 116 -11.25 13.40 -13.68
CA PRO A 116 -10.93 12.04 -14.13
C PRO A 116 -9.43 11.69 -14.03
N VAL A 117 -9.07 10.41 -14.15
CA VAL A 117 -7.68 9.94 -13.94
C VAL A 117 -6.69 10.57 -14.93
N ASN A 118 -7.12 10.75 -16.19
CA ASN A 118 -6.29 11.39 -17.20
C ASN A 118 -6.61 12.88 -17.26
N GLN A 119 -5.66 13.71 -16.85
CA GLN A 119 -5.75 15.17 -16.90
C GLN A 119 -4.44 15.73 -17.43
N ILE A 120 -4.51 16.79 -18.23
CA ILE A 120 -3.30 17.47 -18.78
C ILE A 120 -2.40 16.48 -19.54
N ASN A 121 -3.00 15.52 -20.27
CA ASN A 121 -2.31 14.44 -20.98
C ASN A 121 -1.41 13.54 -20.10
N GLU A 122 -1.65 13.52 -18.78
CA GLU A 122 -0.94 12.68 -17.82
C GLU A 122 -1.93 11.81 -17.03
N THR A 123 -1.47 10.61 -16.63
CA THR A 123 -2.24 9.68 -15.80
C THR A 123 -1.95 9.96 -14.34
N ILE A 124 -2.90 10.56 -13.63
CA ILE A 124 -2.77 10.91 -12.21
C ILE A 124 -3.32 9.76 -11.35
N ASN A 125 -2.44 8.83 -10.97
CA ASN A 125 -2.75 7.73 -10.06
C ASN A 125 -1.52 7.33 -9.26
N TYR A 126 -1.15 8.17 -8.30
CA TYR A 126 0.01 7.96 -7.43
C TYR A 126 -0.40 7.31 -6.12
N ASN A 127 0.48 6.44 -5.62
CA ASN A 127 0.41 5.82 -4.30
C ASN A 127 1.83 5.73 -3.76
N GLU A 128 2.28 6.79 -3.08
CA GLU A 128 3.64 6.89 -2.56
C GLU A 128 3.66 6.50 -1.08
N HIS A 129 4.69 5.75 -0.68
CA HIS A 129 4.85 5.26 0.69
C HIS A 129 6.09 5.87 1.34
N PHE A 130 5.92 6.44 2.53
CA PHE A 130 7.00 6.97 3.34
C PHE A 130 7.05 6.20 4.67
N SER A 131 8.11 5.42 4.87
CA SER A 131 8.30 4.64 6.10
C SER A 131 8.97 5.46 7.19
N TRP A 132 8.52 5.26 8.43
CA TRP A 132 9.13 5.79 9.66
C TRP A 132 9.51 4.69 10.65
N SER A 133 9.64 3.44 10.19
CA SER A 133 10.14 2.34 11.03
C SER A 133 11.49 2.71 11.66
N PHE A 134 11.92 2.00 12.71
CA PHE A 134 13.17 2.38 13.38
C PHE A 134 14.41 2.28 12.50
N ASP A 135 14.41 1.37 11.53
CA ASP A 135 15.49 1.21 10.56
C ASP A 135 15.39 2.21 9.39
N ALA A 136 14.22 2.82 9.19
CA ALA A 136 13.98 3.77 8.12
C ALA A 136 14.26 5.22 8.54
N ASN A 137 14.85 5.99 7.61
CA ASN A 137 15.00 7.43 7.76
C ASN A 137 13.95 8.14 6.89
N TYR A 138 12.92 8.68 7.55
CA TYR A 138 11.82 9.37 6.89
C TYR A 138 12.30 10.59 6.09
N ASP A 139 13.17 11.42 6.67
CA ASP A 139 13.65 12.66 6.04
C ASP A 139 14.50 12.36 4.79
N ARG A 140 15.20 11.21 4.79
CA ARG A 140 15.91 10.72 3.59
C ARG A 140 14.92 10.30 2.50
N SER A 141 13.87 9.57 2.85
CA SER A 141 12.82 9.18 1.89
C SER A 141 12.09 10.39 1.32
N TYR A 142 11.81 11.39 2.17
CA TYR A 142 11.22 12.66 1.73
C TYR A 142 12.12 13.43 0.77
N SER A 143 13.42 13.58 1.10
CA SER A 143 14.38 14.26 0.21
C SER A 143 14.57 13.53 -1.13
N GLN A 144 14.52 12.19 -1.14
CA GLN A 144 14.49 11.42 -2.39
C GLN A 144 13.22 11.68 -3.20
N GLY A 145 12.05 11.77 -2.55
CA GLY A 145 10.80 12.14 -3.21
C GLY A 145 10.85 13.55 -3.81
N LEU A 146 11.49 14.49 -3.12
CA LEU A 146 11.71 15.86 -3.62
C LEU A 146 12.63 15.86 -4.85
N GLN A 147 13.73 15.10 -4.82
CA GLN A 147 14.65 14.95 -5.94
C GLN A 147 14.01 14.26 -7.15
N LYS A 148 13.13 13.28 -6.92
CA LYS A 148 12.34 12.61 -7.96
C LYS A 148 11.31 13.53 -8.61
N GLY A 149 10.95 14.63 -7.94
CA GLY A 149 9.96 15.60 -8.44
C GLY A 149 8.53 15.09 -8.31
N LEU A 150 8.18 14.50 -7.15
CA LEU A 150 6.80 14.09 -6.88
C LEU A 150 5.82 15.29 -6.96
N PRO A 151 4.53 15.04 -7.27
CA PRO A 151 3.52 16.08 -7.31
C PRO A 151 3.45 16.90 -6.02
N SER A 152 3.22 18.21 -6.15
CA SER A 152 3.19 19.16 -5.03
C SER A 152 2.27 18.74 -3.86
N PRO A 153 1.05 18.18 -4.10
CA PRO A 153 0.17 17.78 -3.00
C PRO A 153 0.74 16.62 -2.17
N ILE A 154 1.44 15.68 -2.81
CA ILE A 154 2.07 14.55 -2.11
C ILE A 154 3.20 15.06 -1.23
N LEU A 155 4.06 15.93 -1.77
CA LEU A 155 5.16 16.52 -1.02
C LEU A 155 4.66 17.36 0.15
N TYR A 156 3.60 18.15 -0.05
CA TYR A 156 2.99 18.96 1.01
C TYR A 156 2.52 18.11 2.19
N VAL A 157 1.83 17.00 1.92
CA VAL A 157 1.34 16.10 2.97
C VAL A 157 2.50 15.36 3.62
N ALA A 158 3.46 14.86 2.84
CA ALA A 158 4.65 14.18 3.37
C ALA A 158 5.49 15.09 4.28
N GLU A 159 5.62 16.38 3.92
CA GLU A 159 6.36 17.36 4.72
C GLU A 159 5.80 17.48 6.15
N LYS A 160 4.48 17.36 6.33
CA LYS A 160 3.84 17.41 7.66
C LYS A 160 4.28 16.31 8.61
N PHE A 161 4.77 15.19 8.07
CA PHE A 161 5.28 14.06 8.84
C PHE A 161 6.81 14.02 8.92
N THR A 162 7.51 15.08 8.51
CA THR A 162 8.97 15.19 8.70
C THR A 162 9.32 15.47 10.16
N THR A 163 10.54 15.14 10.55
CA THR A 163 11.01 15.33 11.94
C THR A 163 11.08 16.80 12.34
N GLN A 164 11.32 17.70 11.37
CA GLN A 164 11.44 19.16 11.57
C GLN A 164 10.10 19.89 11.44
N SER A 165 9.00 19.18 11.15
CA SER A 165 7.70 19.80 10.99
C SER A 165 7.22 20.49 12.28
N PRO A 166 6.64 21.72 12.21
CA PRO A 166 6.14 22.43 13.40
C PRO A 166 5.02 21.68 14.14
N CYS A 167 4.27 20.83 13.44
CA CYS A 167 3.17 20.06 14.00
C CYS A 167 3.65 18.86 14.85
N ALA A 168 4.93 18.46 14.73
CA ALA A 168 5.59 17.42 15.51
C ALA A 168 4.86 16.05 15.56
N VAL A 169 3.96 15.77 14.61
CA VAL A 169 3.16 14.53 14.58
C VAL A 169 4.00 13.28 14.32
N HIS A 170 5.13 13.44 13.62
CA HIS A 170 6.04 12.34 13.26
C HIS A 170 6.43 11.48 14.48
N ARG A 171 6.87 12.13 15.57
CA ARG A 171 7.37 11.42 16.76
C ARG A 171 6.26 10.60 17.41
N GLN A 172 5.05 11.15 17.48
CA GLN A 172 3.92 10.48 18.11
C GLN A 172 3.51 9.25 17.31
N TYR A 173 3.28 9.39 16.00
CA TYR A 173 2.91 8.26 15.15
C TYR A 173 3.99 7.18 15.10
N ARG A 174 5.26 7.57 15.07
CA ARG A 174 6.38 6.63 15.07
C ARG A 174 6.45 5.79 16.35
N ILE A 175 6.30 6.41 17.52
CA ILE A 175 6.34 5.70 18.80
C ILE A 175 5.07 4.84 18.98
N SER A 176 3.89 5.41 18.69
CA SER A 176 2.63 4.68 18.79
C SER A 176 2.59 3.48 17.83
N GLY A 177 3.06 3.65 16.59
CA GLY A 177 3.12 2.58 15.61
C GLY A 177 4.11 1.46 15.96
N HIS A 178 5.20 1.78 16.67
CA HIS A 178 6.16 0.77 17.07
C HIS A 178 5.69 -0.12 18.23
N TYR A 179 4.93 0.45 19.18
CA TYR A 179 4.52 -0.27 20.40
C TYR A 179 3.10 -0.86 20.33
N ALA A 180 2.32 -0.54 19.29
CA ALA A 180 1.02 -1.16 19.03
C ALA A 180 1.19 -2.61 18.54
#